data_AF-K8EPZ6-F1
#
_entry.id   AF-K8EPZ6-F1
#
_cell.length_a   1.000
_cell.length_b   1.000
_cell.length_c   1.000
_cell.angle_alpha   90.00
_cell.angle_beta   90.00
_cell.angle_gamma   90.00
#
_symmetry.space_group_name_H-M   'P 1'
#
loop_
_entity.id
_entity.type
_entity.pdbx_description
1 polymer ?
#
loop_
_entity_poly.entity_id
_entity_poly.type
_entity_poly.pdbx_seq_one_letter_code
_entity_poly.pdbx_strand_id
1 'polypeptide(L)'
;MEEGKRNGVFAMTTTKIMTMMMDKRLVVVTRAHNNNTNNNNKEEEEEQQKLLYKFWEDSERLAILGLWFSLLAVATFVAPKTVGSFDADLIAQLVSSPFQGQVNPLFEALFNSLGVVPMVYACLLVPGGGEKQPKLQPKFFVGASFALGFFALGPYLIARTPVINGVKKSNLGFITKNILESKINALLLTAFSGFLYFWAFSHVFDAAVVSEFVTLLTKQSTLACVSTCDLIVLSLVMKTAIQEDLQRRSSSLSSSASSDVNPLFYLLPVLGPSLYLLTRPELEE
;
A
#
# COMPACT_ATOMS: atom_id res chain seq x y z
N MET A 1 -63.70 28.94 61.38
CA MET A 1 -63.88 28.84 59.92
C MET A 1 -62.49 28.90 59.31
N GLU A 2 -61.92 27.72 59.06
CA GLU A 2 -60.66 27.52 58.35
C GLU A 2 -60.93 27.63 56.85
N GLU A 3 -60.17 28.45 56.12
CA GLU A 3 -59.94 28.22 54.68
C GLU A 3 -58.75 29.06 54.21
N GLY A 4 -57.55 28.61 54.58
CA GLY A 4 -56.31 29.12 54.03
C GLY A 4 -55.52 27.97 53.42
N LYS A 5 -54.96 28.22 52.22
CA LYS A 5 -53.70 27.60 51.75
C LYS A 5 -53.83 26.23 51.04
N ARG A 6 -54.48 26.15 49.87
CA ARG A 6 -54.36 24.99 48.96
C ARG A 6 -54.18 25.26 47.45
N ASN A 7 -53.98 26.51 47.02
CA ASN A 7 -53.97 26.82 45.57
C ASN A 7 -52.56 27.02 44.94
N GLY A 8 -51.47 26.97 45.72
CA GLY A 8 -50.11 27.22 45.19
C GLY A 8 -49.33 25.99 44.71
N VAL A 9 -49.69 24.78 45.16
CA VAL A 9 -48.90 23.56 44.91
C VAL A 9 -49.23 22.92 43.55
N PHE A 10 -50.44 23.11 43.05
CA PHE A 10 -50.90 22.43 41.82
C PHE A 10 -50.38 23.10 40.53
N ALA A 11 -50.17 24.41 40.54
CA ALA A 11 -49.65 25.16 39.38
C ALA A 11 -48.14 24.89 39.15
N MET A 12 -47.35 24.76 40.21
CA MET A 12 -45.89 24.59 40.11
C MET A 12 -45.49 23.21 39.58
N THR A 13 -46.25 22.16 39.89
CA THR A 13 -46.00 20.79 39.45
C THR A 13 -46.30 20.61 37.96
N THR A 14 -47.33 21.27 37.44
CA THR A 14 -47.74 21.16 36.03
C THR A 14 -46.69 21.77 35.09
N THR A 15 -46.15 22.95 35.44
CA THR A 15 -45.07 23.60 34.68
C THR A 15 -43.81 22.74 34.62
N LYS A 16 -43.41 22.15 35.74
CA LYS A 16 -42.18 21.33 35.84
C LYS A 16 -42.26 20.04 35.00
N ILE A 17 -43.46 19.43 34.94
CA ILE A 17 -43.72 18.24 34.11
C ILE A 17 -43.68 18.62 32.62
N MET A 18 -44.27 19.75 32.23
CA MET A 18 -44.21 20.23 30.85
C MET A 18 -42.78 20.52 30.38
N THR A 19 -41.95 21.17 31.20
CA THR A 19 -40.54 21.44 30.89
C THR A 19 -39.75 20.14 30.73
N MET A 20 -39.91 19.17 31.63
CA MET A 20 -39.25 17.85 31.49
C MET A 20 -39.71 17.07 30.25
N MET A 21 -40.98 17.19 29.85
CA MET A 21 -41.48 16.54 28.63
C MET A 21 -40.96 17.19 27.36
N MET A 22 -40.80 18.52 27.35
CA MET A 22 -40.20 19.27 26.24
C MET A 22 -38.72 18.90 26.08
N ASP A 23 -37.95 18.83 27.18
CA ASP A 23 -36.53 18.40 27.14
C ASP A 23 -36.38 16.98 26.61
N LYS A 24 -37.23 16.04 27.05
CA LYS A 24 -37.22 14.66 26.55
C LYS A 24 -37.55 14.59 25.06
N ARG A 25 -38.53 15.37 24.58
CA ARG A 25 -38.85 15.45 23.15
C ARG A 25 -37.69 16.04 22.36
N LEU A 26 -37.03 17.08 22.87
CA LEU A 26 -35.88 17.67 22.21
C LEU A 26 -34.73 16.65 22.08
N VAL A 27 -34.40 15.95 23.17
CA VAL A 27 -33.36 14.90 23.17
C VAL A 27 -33.69 13.77 22.20
N VAL A 28 -34.95 13.34 22.13
CA VAL A 28 -35.40 12.30 21.18
C VAL A 28 -35.32 12.79 19.73
N VAL A 29 -35.73 14.03 19.45
CA VAL A 29 -35.66 14.62 18.10
C VAL A 29 -34.20 14.81 17.66
N THR A 30 -33.33 15.31 18.54
CA THR A 30 -31.90 15.45 18.25
C THR A 30 -31.26 14.08 17.99
N ARG A 31 -31.62 13.06 18.76
CA ARG A 31 -31.11 11.69 18.56
C ARG A 31 -31.62 11.07 17.26
N ALA A 32 -32.89 11.30 16.92
CA ALA A 32 -33.48 10.83 15.66
C ALA A 32 -32.84 11.52 14.44
N HIS A 33 -32.63 12.84 14.52
CA HIS A 33 -31.95 13.60 13.47
C HIS A 33 -30.51 13.10 13.27
N ASN A 34 -29.75 12.92 14.37
CA ASN A 34 -28.37 12.46 14.30
C ASN A 34 -28.25 11.01 13.76
N ASN A 35 -29.18 10.13 14.10
CA ASN A 35 -29.25 8.78 13.52
C ASN A 35 -29.57 8.81 12.02
N ASN A 36 -30.47 9.69 11.59
CA ASN A 36 -30.84 9.80 10.18
C ASN A 36 -29.67 10.33 9.33
N THR A 37 -28.95 11.34 9.84
CA THR A 37 -27.75 11.87 9.17
C THR A 37 -26.64 10.82 9.07
N ASN A 38 -26.40 10.04 10.14
CA ASN A 38 -25.42 8.95 10.10
C ASN A 38 -25.79 7.82 9.14
N ASN A 39 -27.07 7.50 9.01
CA ASN A 39 -27.54 6.50 8.06
C ASN A 39 -27.38 7.00 6.62
N ASN A 40 -27.76 8.24 6.33
CA ASN A 40 -27.57 8.84 5.00
C ASN A 40 -26.08 8.90 4.62
N ASN A 41 -25.20 9.32 5.54
CA ASN A 41 -23.76 9.35 5.27
C ASN A 41 -23.20 7.94 5.01
N LYS A 42 -23.66 6.92 5.74
CA LYS A 42 -23.28 5.53 5.47
C LYS A 42 -23.79 5.02 4.13
N GLU A 43 -25.03 5.35 3.77
CA GLU A 43 -25.61 4.98 2.48
C GLU A 43 -24.88 5.66 1.31
N GLU A 44 -24.50 6.93 1.47
CA GLU A 44 -23.69 7.67 0.50
C GLU A 44 -22.25 7.10 0.39
N GLU A 45 -21.60 6.77 1.51
CA GLU A 45 -20.30 6.09 1.52
C GLU A 45 -20.38 4.72 0.84
N GLU A 46 -21.43 3.93 1.12
CA GLU A 46 -21.67 2.63 0.48
C GLU A 46 -22.00 2.75 -1.03
N GLU A 47 -22.72 3.80 -1.46
CA GLU A 47 -22.97 4.08 -2.88
C GLU A 47 -21.71 4.54 -3.61
N GLN A 48 -20.89 5.41 -3.00
CA GLN A 48 -19.58 5.77 -3.53
C GLN A 48 -18.64 4.57 -3.62
N GLN A 49 -18.75 3.62 -2.68
CA GLN A 49 -18.02 2.35 -2.72
C GLN A 49 -18.59 1.36 -3.78
N LYS A 50 -19.85 1.53 -4.20
CA LYS A 50 -20.49 0.74 -5.29
C LYS A 50 -20.11 1.23 -6.68
N LEU A 51 -19.81 2.51 -6.85
CA LEU A 51 -19.31 3.03 -8.14
C LEU A 51 -17.93 2.43 -8.42
N LEU A 52 -17.81 1.73 -9.54
CA LEU A 52 -16.50 1.29 -10.05
C LEU A 52 -15.65 2.54 -10.25
N TYR A 53 -14.51 2.59 -9.56
CA TYR A 53 -13.56 3.67 -9.70
C TYR A 53 -13.19 3.83 -11.18
N LYS A 54 -13.44 5.03 -11.70
CA LYS A 54 -13.26 5.36 -13.12
C LYS A 54 -11.80 5.59 -13.42
N PHE A 55 -11.00 4.53 -13.41
CA PHE A 55 -9.55 4.62 -13.60
C PHE A 55 -9.15 5.30 -14.91
N TRP A 56 -10.02 5.29 -15.93
CA TRP A 56 -9.79 5.94 -17.22
C TRP A 56 -9.86 7.47 -17.18
N GLU A 57 -10.37 8.06 -16.10
CA GLU A 57 -10.35 9.52 -15.88
C GLU A 57 -9.08 9.98 -15.14
N ASP A 58 -8.24 9.04 -14.66
CA ASP A 58 -7.01 9.32 -13.90
C ASP A 58 -5.75 9.06 -14.76
N SER A 59 -4.98 10.12 -15.02
CA SER A 59 -3.75 10.04 -15.81
C SER A 59 -2.68 9.12 -15.21
N GLU A 60 -2.57 9.05 -13.88
CA GLU A 60 -1.63 8.14 -13.23
C GLU A 60 -2.04 6.68 -13.45
N ARG A 61 -3.34 6.39 -13.38
CA ARG A 61 -3.87 5.03 -13.60
C ARG A 61 -3.70 4.60 -15.05
N LEU A 62 -3.90 5.51 -16.01
CA LEU A 62 -3.60 5.26 -17.42
C LEU A 62 -2.11 5.01 -17.66
N ALA A 63 -1.21 5.72 -16.96
CA ALA A 63 0.22 5.47 -17.04
C ALA A 63 0.58 4.08 -16.48
N ILE A 64 0.02 3.68 -15.33
CA ILE A 64 0.20 2.35 -14.74
C ILE A 64 -0.31 1.25 -15.69
N LEU A 65 -1.46 1.47 -16.34
CA LEU A 65 -2.00 0.55 -17.36
C LEU A 65 -1.06 0.42 -18.57
N GLY A 66 -0.54 1.54 -19.06
CA GLY A 66 0.45 1.54 -20.16
C GLY A 66 1.72 0.79 -19.80
N LEU A 67 2.23 0.96 -18.57
CA LEU A 67 3.38 0.22 -18.05
C LEU A 67 3.09 -1.29 -17.96
N TRP A 68 1.88 -1.67 -17.55
CA TRP A 68 1.49 -3.08 -17.46
C TRP A 68 1.47 -3.76 -18.84
N PHE A 69 0.87 -3.10 -19.84
CA PHE A 69 0.91 -3.59 -21.23
C PHE A 69 2.32 -3.58 -21.82
N SER A 70 3.15 -2.59 -21.47
CA SER A 70 4.54 -2.53 -21.91
C SER A 70 5.35 -3.70 -21.36
N LEU A 71 5.16 -4.05 -20.09
CA LEU A 71 5.81 -5.21 -19.50
C LEU A 71 5.35 -6.53 -20.14
N LEU A 72 4.05 -6.63 -20.47
CA LEU A 72 3.51 -7.76 -21.22
C LEU A 72 4.14 -7.85 -22.62
N ALA A 73 4.30 -6.73 -23.32
CA ALA A 73 4.97 -6.67 -24.60
C ALA A 73 6.45 -7.06 -24.49
N VAL A 74 7.15 -6.66 -23.43
CA VAL A 74 8.53 -7.09 -23.18
C VAL A 74 8.59 -8.60 -23.01
N ALA A 75 7.79 -9.19 -22.13
CA ALA A 75 7.81 -10.64 -21.88
C ALA A 75 7.46 -11.46 -23.13
N THR A 76 6.57 -10.95 -23.98
CA THR A 76 6.10 -11.67 -25.17
C THR A 76 7.02 -11.50 -26.38
N PHE A 77 7.48 -10.28 -26.67
CA PHE A 77 8.17 -9.93 -27.92
C PHE A 77 9.65 -9.60 -27.76
N VAL A 78 10.08 -9.09 -26.61
CA VAL A 78 11.46 -8.57 -26.43
C VAL A 78 12.34 -9.58 -25.71
N ALA A 79 11.83 -10.21 -24.65
CA ALA A 79 12.60 -11.10 -23.81
C ALA A 79 13.14 -12.29 -24.64
N PRO A 80 14.43 -12.67 -24.46
CA PRO A 80 15.01 -13.80 -25.17
C PRO A 80 14.22 -15.07 -24.82
N LYS A 81 14.03 -15.97 -25.78
CA LYS A 81 13.37 -17.25 -25.52
C LYS A 81 14.38 -18.19 -24.88
N THR A 82 14.24 -18.41 -23.58
CA THR A 82 15.11 -19.31 -22.80
C THR A 82 15.13 -20.69 -23.44
N VAL A 83 16.32 -21.28 -23.55
CA VAL A 83 16.51 -22.63 -24.09
C VAL A 83 16.54 -23.64 -22.95
N GLY A 84 15.77 -24.73 -23.10
CA GLY A 84 15.77 -25.83 -22.14
C GLY A 84 15.34 -25.40 -20.73
N SER A 85 16.06 -25.86 -19.71
CA SER A 85 15.79 -25.61 -18.29
C SER A 85 16.52 -24.40 -17.70
N PHE A 86 17.20 -23.60 -18.51
CA PHE A 86 18.16 -22.59 -18.02
C PHE A 86 17.58 -21.65 -16.93
N ASP A 87 16.37 -21.11 -17.13
CA ASP A 87 15.75 -20.23 -16.12
C ASP A 87 15.36 -20.97 -14.83
N ALA A 88 14.95 -22.24 -14.95
CA ALA A 88 14.63 -23.06 -13.78
C ALA A 88 15.91 -23.38 -12.99
N ASP A 89 17.01 -23.69 -13.68
CA ASP A 89 18.33 -23.92 -13.08
C ASP A 89 18.87 -22.64 -12.42
N LEU A 90 18.66 -21.49 -13.07
CA LEU A 90 19.02 -20.17 -12.54
C LEU A 90 18.26 -19.87 -11.23
N ILE A 91 16.94 -20.10 -11.19
CA ILE A 91 16.14 -19.96 -9.97
C ILE A 91 16.63 -20.93 -8.89
N ALA A 92 16.89 -22.18 -9.25
CA ALA A 92 17.36 -23.18 -8.30
C ALA A 92 18.67 -22.73 -7.63
N GLN A 93 19.63 -22.22 -8.41
CA GLN A 93 20.90 -21.69 -7.89
C GLN A 93 20.71 -20.46 -7.00
N LEU A 94 19.86 -19.51 -7.42
CA LEU A 94 19.53 -18.31 -6.64
C LEU A 94 18.92 -18.65 -5.28
N VAL A 95 18.13 -19.72 -5.19
CA VAL A 95 17.47 -20.15 -3.96
C VAL A 95 18.37 -21.05 -3.11
N SER A 96 19.14 -21.96 -3.72
CA SER A 96 19.96 -22.93 -2.99
C SER A 96 21.28 -22.37 -2.50
N SER A 97 21.85 -21.40 -3.22
CA SER A 97 23.20 -20.90 -3.01
C SER A 97 23.30 -19.39 -3.28
N PRO A 98 22.45 -18.55 -2.67
CA PRO A 98 22.47 -17.11 -2.92
C PRO A 98 23.83 -16.52 -2.51
N PHE A 99 24.38 -15.65 -3.37
CA PHE A 99 25.60 -14.87 -3.10
C PHE A 99 26.85 -15.75 -2.92
N GLN A 100 26.89 -16.93 -3.55
CA GLN A 100 28.05 -17.83 -3.54
C GLN A 100 28.81 -17.88 -4.87
N GLY A 101 28.44 -17.01 -5.83
CA GLY A 101 29.18 -16.82 -7.09
C GLY A 101 28.81 -17.77 -8.22
N GLN A 102 27.72 -18.55 -8.09
CA GLN A 102 27.21 -19.41 -9.17
C GLN A 102 26.41 -18.63 -10.21
N VAL A 103 25.82 -17.51 -9.80
CA VAL A 103 25.02 -16.63 -10.65
C VAL A 103 25.69 -15.27 -10.73
N ASN A 104 25.54 -14.58 -11.86
CA ASN A 104 26.05 -13.23 -12.02
C ASN A 104 25.59 -12.33 -10.86
N PRO A 105 26.52 -11.67 -10.14
CA PRO A 105 26.22 -11.02 -8.87
C PRO A 105 25.27 -9.81 -9.00
N LEU A 106 25.24 -9.16 -10.17
CA LEU A 106 24.28 -8.08 -10.43
C LEU A 106 22.85 -8.63 -10.55
N PHE A 107 22.71 -9.80 -11.17
CA PHE A 107 21.42 -10.49 -11.25
C PHE A 107 20.97 -11.04 -9.89
N GLU A 108 21.88 -11.54 -9.06
CA GLU A 108 21.55 -11.97 -7.69
C GLU A 108 20.95 -10.82 -6.87
N ALA A 109 21.57 -9.63 -6.92
CA ALA A 109 21.06 -8.46 -6.22
C ALA A 109 19.68 -8.03 -6.74
N LEU A 110 19.49 -8.07 -8.05
CA LEU A 110 18.23 -7.73 -8.72
C LEU A 110 17.12 -8.73 -8.37
N PHE A 111 17.40 -10.03 -8.44
CA PHE A 111 16.42 -11.07 -8.14
C PHE A 111 15.98 -11.02 -6.67
N ASN A 112 16.93 -10.87 -5.75
CA ASN A 112 16.61 -10.75 -4.32
C ASN A 112 15.88 -9.44 -3.99
N SER A 113 16.07 -8.38 -4.79
CA SER A 113 15.28 -7.15 -4.70
C SER A 113 13.78 -7.39 -4.94
N LEU A 114 13.42 -8.36 -5.79
CA LEU A 114 12.04 -8.76 -6.03
C LEU A 114 11.41 -9.54 -4.86
N GLY A 115 12.18 -9.96 -3.87
CA GLY A 115 11.64 -10.41 -2.57
C GLY A 115 11.30 -9.23 -1.64
N VAL A 116 12.08 -8.15 -1.71
CA VAL A 116 11.89 -6.96 -0.85
C VAL A 116 10.74 -6.09 -1.34
N VAL A 117 10.66 -5.84 -2.65
CA VAL A 117 9.71 -4.89 -3.23
C VAL A 117 8.24 -5.26 -2.96
N PRO A 118 7.79 -6.51 -3.15
CA PRO A 118 6.45 -6.94 -2.74
C PRO A 118 6.17 -6.74 -1.25
N MET A 119 7.16 -6.97 -0.38
CA MET A 119 6.99 -6.72 1.06
C MET A 119 6.82 -5.23 1.36
N VAL A 120 7.57 -4.37 0.66
CA VAL A 120 7.37 -2.92 0.75
C VAL A 120 5.96 -2.54 0.31
N TYR A 121 5.49 -3.05 -0.83
CA TYR A 121 4.12 -2.85 -1.28
C TYR A 121 3.08 -3.39 -0.27
N ALA A 122 3.38 -4.49 0.43
CA ALA A 122 2.52 -4.99 1.50
C ALA A 122 2.39 -3.95 2.62
N CYS A 123 3.52 -3.40 3.09
CA CYS A 123 3.56 -2.37 4.12
C CYS A 123 2.84 -1.08 3.72
N LEU A 124 2.86 -0.73 2.43
CA LEU A 124 2.20 0.48 1.92
C LEU A 124 0.69 0.26 1.70
N LEU A 125 0.29 -0.84 1.07
CA LEU A 125 -1.07 -1.02 0.53
C LEU A 125 -2.01 -1.74 1.49
N VAL A 126 -1.51 -2.71 2.26
CA VAL A 126 -2.37 -3.55 3.12
C VAL A 126 -3.04 -2.78 4.26
N PRO A 127 -2.41 -1.79 4.93
CA PRO A 127 -3.07 -1.00 5.97
C PRO A 127 -4.32 -0.26 5.49
N GLY A 128 -4.33 0.22 4.23
CA GLY A 128 -5.50 0.83 3.61
C GLY A 128 -6.53 -0.15 3.03
N GLY A 129 -6.21 -1.45 3.01
CA GLY A 129 -7.08 -2.50 2.50
C GLY A 129 -8.09 -3.04 3.52
N GLY A 130 -8.68 -4.20 3.22
CA GLY A 130 -9.62 -4.89 4.12
C GLY A 130 -11.07 -4.45 3.89
N GLU A 131 -11.79 -4.12 4.95
CA GLU A 131 -13.23 -3.75 4.90
C GLU A 131 -13.48 -2.52 4.02
N LYS A 132 -12.47 -1.66 3.82
CA LYS A 132 -12.55 -0.49 2.94
C LYS A 132 -12.36 -0.83 1.45
N GLN A 133 -11.83 -2.01 1.14
CA GLN A 133 -11.65 -2.54 -0.22
C GLN A 133 -12.06 -4.02 -0.29
N PRO A 134 -13.33 -4.38 0.02
CA PRO A 134 -13.71 -5.77 0.21
C PRO A 134 -13.63 -6.59 -1.08
N LYS A 135 -13.88 -5.96 -2.23
CA LYS A 135 -13.85 -6.60 -3.57
C LYS A 135 -12.45 -6.79 -4.12
N LEU A 136 -11.47 -6.00 -3.65
CA LEU A 136 -10.13 -5.95 -4.24
C LEU A 136 -9.10 -5.88 -3.12
N GLN A 137 -8.85 -7.02 -2.47
CA GLN A 137 -7.99 -7.05 -1.29
C GLN A 137 -6.51 -7.01 -1.70
N PRO A 138 -5.71 -6.03 -1.23
CA PRO A 138 -4.29 -5.90 -1.60
C PRO A 138 -3.47 -7.14 -1.28
N LYS A 139 -3.80 -7.84 -0.18
CA LYS A 139 -3.04 -8.99 0.33
C LYS A 139 -2.87 -10.09 -0.72
N PHE A 140 -3.89 -10.35 -1.53
CA PHE A 140 -3.85 -11.36 -2.59
C PHE A 140 -2.87 -10.96 -3.70
N PHE A 141 -3.02 -9.73 -4.23
CA PHE A 141 -2.21 -9.24 -5.34
C PHE A 141 -0.76 -9.01 -4.94
N VAL A 142 -0.51 -8.52 -3.73
CA VAL A 142 0.83 -8.39 -3.17
C VAL A 142 1.46 -9.76 -2.93
N GLY A 143 0.72 -10.72 -2.37
CA GLY A 143 1.19 -12.10 -2.22
C GLY A 143 1.57 -12.74 -3.56
N ALA A 144 0.72 -12.60 -4.58
CA ALA A 144 0.99 -13.09 -5.93
C ALA A 144 2.19 -12.37 -6.59
N SER A 145 2.45 -11.10 -6.24
CA SER A 145 3.58 -10.34 -6.79
C SER A 145 4.96 -10.86 -6.39
N PHE A 146 5.07 -11.69 -5.35
CA PHE A 146 6.34 -12.39 -5.06
C PHE A 146 6.75 -13.36 -6.18
N ALA A 147 5.80 -13.89 -6.93
CA ALA A 147 6.06 -14.80 -8.05
C ALA A 147 5.89 -14.12 -9.40
N LEU A 148 4.90 -13.24 -9.53
CA LEU A 148 4.48 -12.65 -10.80
C LEU A 148 4.88 -11.17 -10.94
N GLY A 149 5.46 -10.56 -9.91
CA GLY A 149 5.84 -9.15 -9.94
C GLY A 149 4.66 -8.22 -10.22
N PHE A 150 4.91 -7.23 -11.06
CA PHE A 150 3.92 -6.26 -11.53
C PHE A 150 2.81 -6.87 -12.38
N PHE A 151 2.98 -8.07 -12.96
CA PHE A 151 1.86 -8.72 -13.64
C PHE A 151 0.68 -8.98 -12.70
N ALA A 152 0.96 -9.33 -11.44
CA ALA A 152 -0.07 -9.47 -10.41
C ALA A 152 -0.47 -8.13 -9.80
N LEU A 153 0.50 -7.25 -9.51
CA LEU A 153 0.22 -6.02 -8.77
C LEU A 153 -0.42 -4.92 -9.64
N GLY A 154 -0.06 -4.83 -10.92
CA GLY A 154 -0.54 -3.81 -11.84
C GLY A 154 -2.07 -3.72 -11.93
N PRO A 155 -2.80 -4.82 -12.21
CA PRO A 155 -4.26 -4.81 -12.29
C PRO A 155 -4.92 -4.30 -11.01
N TYR A 156 -4.34 -4.64 -9.85
CA TYR A 156 -4.80 -4.12 -8.56
C TYR A 156 -4.62 -2.61 -8.45
N LEU A 157 -3.43 -2.10 -8.77
CA LEU A 157 -3.11 -0.67 -8.69
C LEU A 157 -3.94 0.17 -9.67
N ILE A 158 -4.31 -0.39 -10.82
CA ILE A 158 -5.16 0.26 -11.82
C ILE A 158 -6.62 0.35 -11.33
N ALA A 159 -7.17 -0.76 -10.81
CA ALA A 159 -8.61 -0.86 -10.54
C ALA A 159 -9.03 -0.38 -9.14
N ARG A 160 -8.12 -0.31 -8.17
CA ARG A 160 -8.46 0.03 -6.78
C ARG A 160 -8.78 1.52 -6.59
N THR A 161 -9.71 1.80 -5.69
CA THR A 161 -9.90 3.13 -5.11
C THR A 161 -8.88 3.37 -4.00
N PRO A 162 -8.05 4.43 -4.02
CA PRO A 162 -7.18 4.79 -2.90
C PRO A 162 -7.96 4.98 -1.60
N VAL A 163 -7.44 4.42 -0.50
CA VAL A 163 -7.99 4.63 0.83
C VAL A 163 -7.04 5.53 1.59
N ILE A 164 -7.42 6.80 1.74
CA ILE A 164 -6.59 7.83 2.37
C ILE A 164 -7.08 8.14 3.79
N ASN A 165 -8.39 8.12 4.04
CA ASN A 165 -8.95 8.58 5.31
C ASN A 165 -9.43 7.44 6.23
N GLY A 166 -9.39 7.70 7.53
CA GLY A 166 -10.00 6.87 8.58
C GLY A 166 -9.29 5.53 8.84
N VAL A 167 -8.04 5.37 8.40
CA VAL A 167 -7.24 4.17 8.69
C VAL A 167 -6.59 4.36 10.06
N LYS A 168 -6.98 3.53 11.02
CA LYS A 168 -6.46 3.56 12.38
C LYS A 168 -5.73 2.27 12.71
N LYS A 169 -4.66 2.38 13.48
CA LYS A 169 -3.82 1.26 13.91
C LYS A 169 -4.59 0.25 14.77
N SER A 170 -5.56 0.70 15.58
CA SER A 170 -6.45 -0.17 16.35
C SER A 170 -7.36 -1.05 15.50
N ASN A 171 -7.71 -0.61 14.28
CA ASN A 171 -8.60 -1.34 13.37
C ASN A 171 -7.85 -2.36 12.48
N LEU A 172 -6.52 -2.38 12.55
CA LEU A 172 -5.70 -3.28 11.73
C LEU A 172 -5.68 -4.71 12.31
N GLY A 173 -5.76 -5.70 11.43
CA GLY A 173 -5.56 -7.10 11.79
C GLY A 173 -4.15 -7.37 12.33
N PHE A 174 -3.99 -8.46 13.09
CA PHE A 174 -2.75 -8.80 13.82
C PHE A 174 -1.47 -8.73 12.97
N ILE A 175 -1.48 -9.34 11.78
CA ILE A 175 -0.31 -9.35 10.87
C ILE A 175 0.03 -7.94 10.40
N THR A 176 -0.97 -7.17 9.97
CA THR A 176 -0.75 -5.81 9.49
C THR A 176 -0.21 -4.91 10.59
N LYS A 177 -0.80 -4.97 11.78
CA LYS A 177 -0.41 -4.16 12.94
C LYS A 177 0.99 -4.50 13.47
N ASN A 178 1.33 -5.79 13.56
CA ASN A 178 2.54 -6.23 14.27
C ASN A 178 3.72 -6.55 13.35
N ILE A 179 3.48 -6.78 12.05
CA ILE A 179 4.54 -7.11 11.08
C ILE A 179 4.68 -5.97 10.07
N LEU A 180 3.60 -5.64 9.35
CA LEU A 180 3.69 -4.67 8.26
C LEU A 180 3.89 -3.23 8.74
N GLU A 181 3.33 -2.85 9.88
CA GLU A 181 3.57 -1.55 10.54
C GLU A 181 4.80 -1.54 11.45
N SER A 182 5.52 -2.66 11.60
CA SER A 182 6.66 -2.76 12.52
C SER A 182 7.90 -2.03 12.02
N LYS A 183 8.50 -1.21 12.89
CA LYS A 183 9.80 -0.57 12.65
C LYS A 183 10.96 -1.56 12.56
N ILE A 184 10.85 -2.71 13.22
CA ILE A 184 11.85 -3.78 13.11
C ILE A 184 11.80 -4.39 11.71
N ASN A 185 10.60 -4.67 11.19
CA ASN A 185 10.43 -5.15 9.82
C ASN A 185 11.00 -4.14 8.81
N ALA A 186 10.67 -2.85 8.97
CA ALA A 186 11.21 -1.79 8.11
C ALA A 186 12.75 -1.67 8.19
N LEU A 187 13.33 -1.83 9.39
CA LEU A 187 14.78 -1.84 9.58
C LEU A 187 15.43 -3.03 8.86
N LEU A 188 14.87 -4.23 8.98
CA LEU A 188 15.37 -5.42 8.29
C LEU A 188 15.29 -5.27 6.76
N LEU A 189 14.17 -4.75 6.24
CA LEU A 189 14.03 -4.45 4.80
C LEU A 189 15.07 -3.43 4.35
N THR A 190 15.30 -2.37 5.13
CA THR A 190 16.28 -1.33 4.81
C THR A 190 17.71 -1.89 4.85
N ALA A 191 18.06 -2.66 5.87
CA ALA A 191 19.37 -3.28 6.00
C ALA A 191 19.66 -4.26 4.85
N PHE A 192 18.69 -5.13 4.53
CA PHE A 192 18.85 -6.06 3.42
C PHE A 192 18.90 -5.35 2.06
N SER A 193 18.07 -4.32 1.84
CA SER A 193 18.19 -3.47 0.65
C SER A 193 19.58 -2.81 0.53
N GLY A 194 20.12 -2.31 1.65
CA GLY A 194 21.46 -1.74 1.70
C GLY A 194 22.54 -2.77 1.37
N PHE A 195 22.40 -4.00 1.86
CA PHE A 195 23.27 -5.11 1.48
C PHE A 195 23.21 -5.41 -0.03
N LEU A 196 22.02 -5.45 -0.64
CA LEU A 196 21.88 -5.68 -2.09
C LEU A 196 22.57 -4.57 -2.92
N TYR A 197 22.45 -3.31 -2.47
CA TYR A 197 23.18 -2.19 -3.09
C TYR A 197 24.69 -2.35 -2.94
N PHE A 198 25.17 -2.68 -1.74
CA PHE A 198 26.58 -2.93 -1.50
C PHE A 198 27.09 -4.08 -2.41
N TRP A 199 26.36 -5.18 -2.51
CA TRP A 199 26.69 -6.33 -3.34
C TRP A 199 26.75 -5.98 -4.82
N ALA A 200 25.76 -5.26 -5.35
CA ALA A 200 25.78 -4.83 -6.74
C ALA A 200 26.95 -3.86 -7.00
N PHE A 201 27.13 -2.88 -6.11
CA PHE A 201 28.16 -1.85 -6.24
C PHE A 201 29.58 -2.43 -6.17
N SER A 202 29.81 -3.48 -5.37
CA SER A 202 31.13 -4.13 -5.30
C SER A 202 31.51 -4.87 -6.59
N HIS A 203 30.55 -5.15 -7.48
CA HIS A 203 30.77 -5.91 -8.71
C HIS A 203 30.55 -5.10 -10.00
N VAL A 204 29.81 -3.98 -9.95
CA VAL A 204 29.43 -3.20 -11.14
C VAL A 204 30.62 -2.58 -11.90
N PHE A 205 31.78 -2.46 -11.26
CA PHE A 205 32.99 -1.94 -11.89
C PHE A 205 33.83 -3.01 -12.61
N ASP A 206 33.47 -4.29 -12.48
CA ASP A 206 34.07 -5.36 -13.27
C ASP A 206 33.38 -5.46 -14.64
N ALA A 207 34.11 -5.13 -15.70
CA ALA A 207 33.60 -5.14 -17.06
C ALA A 207 33.14 -6.54 -17.52
N ALA A 208 33.77 -7.61 -17.04
CA ALA A 208 33.36 -8.97 -17.38
C ALA A 208 32.01 -9.31 -16.76
N VAL A 209 31.81 -8.96 -15.48
CA VAL A 209 30.55 -9.13 -14.77
C VAL A 209 29.41 -8.35 -15.45
N VAL A 210 29.66 -7.09 -15.81
CA VAL A 210 28.64 -6.26 -16.50
C VAL A 210 28.31 -6.83 -17.88
N SER A 211 29.31 -7.25 -18.65
CA SER A 211 29.11 -7.86 -19.97
C SER A 211 28.30 -9.16 -19.90
N GLU A 212 28.60 -10.00 -18.90
CA GLU A 212 27.85 -11.23 -18.64
C GLU A 212 26.41 -10.92 -18.23
N PHE A 213 26.18 -9.94 -17.35
CA PHE A 213 24.84 -9.50 -16.97
C PHE A 213 24.03 -9.04 -18.19
N VAL A 214 24.64 -8.22 -19.07
CA VAL A 214 24.00 -7.76 -20.32
C VAL A 214 23.72 -8.93 -21.27
N THR A 215 24.60 -9.91 -21.35
CA THR A 215 24.37 -11.11 -22.15
C THR A 215 23.22 -11.94 -21.58
N LEU A 216 23.17 -12.10 -20.26
CA LEU A 216 22.11 -12.79 -19.55
C LEU A 216 20.73 -12.18 -19.86
N LEU A 217 20.62 -10.85 -19.73
CA LEU A 217 19.35 -10.13 -19.93
C LEU A 217 18.91 -10.00 -21.40
N THR A 218 19.85 -9.94 -22.35
CA THR A 218 19.51 -9.71 -23.76
C THR A 218 19.49 -10.96 -24.63
N LYS A 219 20.18 -12.04 -24.24
CA LYS A 219 20.39 -13.21 -25.11
C LYS A 219 19.98 -14.54 -24.48
N GLN A 220 20.06 -14.70 -23.17
CA GLN A 220 19.98 -16.04 -22.55
C GLN A 220 18.68 -16.29 -21.78
N SER A 221 18.26 -15.34 -20.95
CA SER A 221 17.24 -15.59 -19.91
C SER A 221 16.02 -14.70 -20.06
N THR A 222 14.86 -15.32 -20.30
CA THR A 222 13.54 -14.66 -20.19
C THR A 222 13.37 -14.13 -18.77
N LEU A 223 13.68 -14.95 -17.76
CA LEU A 223 13.58 -14.56 -16.35
C LEU A 223 14.37 -13.28 -16.07
N ALA A 224 15.65 -13.22 -16.44
CA ALA A 224 16.50 -12.06 -16.15
C ALA A 224 16.03 -10.79 -16.86
N CYS A 225 15.62 -10.90 -18.11
CA CYS A 225 15.06 -9.78 -18.87
C CYS A 225 13.78 -9.24 -18.21
N VAL A 226 12.81 -10.12 -17.99
CA VAL A 226 11.48 -9.75 -17.47
C VAL A 226 11.57 -9.23 -16.05
N SER A 227 12.32 -9.89 -15.16
CA SER A 227 12.53 -9.43 -13.78
C SER A 227 13.22 -8.07 -13.70
N THR A 228 14.16 -7.78 -14.60
CA THR A 228 14.79 -6.46 -14.68
C THR A 228 13.80 -5.36 -15.05
N CYS A 229 13.02 -5.59 -16.10
CA CYS A 229 11.97 -4.65 -16.50
C CYS A 229 10.88 -4.51 -15.43
N ASP A 230 10.51 -5.62 -14.79
CA ASP A 230 9.53 -5.66 -13.70
C ASP A 230 9.98 -4.81 -12.51
N LEU A 231 11.24 -4.95 -12.07
CA LEU A 231 11.81 -4.15 -10.99
C LEU A 231 11.79 -2.66 -11.32
N ILE A 232 12.11 -2.28 -12.56
CA ILE A 232 12.04 -0.89 -13.03
C ILE A 232 10.60 -0.38 -12.93
N VAL A 233 9.63 -1.12 -13.47
CA VAL A 233 8.22 -0.71 -13.45
C VAL A 233 7.69 -0.61 -12.02
N LEU A 234 7.95 -1.61 -11.17
CA LEU A 234 7.58 -1.59 -9.75
C LEU A 234 8.18 -0.38 -9.04
N SER A 235 9.41 0.01 -9.38
CA SER A 235 10.07 1.18 -8.78
C SER A 235 9.45 2.50 -9.24
N LEU A 236 9.13 2.63 -10.53
CA LEU A 236 8.47 3.82 -11.08
C LEU A 236 7.09 4.06 -10.46
N VAL A 237 6.32 2.98 -10.28
CA VAL A 237 4.96 3.07 -9.73
C VAL A 237 4.96 3.29 -8.21
N MET A 238 6.06 2.96 -7.52
CA MET A 238 6.16 2.99 -6.05
C MET A 238 5.85 4.37 -5.45
N LYS A 239 6.18 5.46 -6.14
CA LYS A 239 5.88 6.84 -5.69
C LYS A 239 4.40 7.00 -5.33
N THR A 240 3.50 6.45 -6.15
CA THR A 240 2.04 6.57 -5.92
C THR A 240 1.62 5.87 -4.63
N ALA A 241 2.13 4.67 -4.36
CA ALA A 241 1.84 3.91 -3.14
C ALA A 241 2.42 4.60 -1.89
N ILE A 242 3.62 5.17 -1.98
CA ILE A 242 4.23 5.94 -0.89
C ILE A 242 3.43 7.22 -0.60
N GLN A 243 3.02 7.93 -1.64
CA GLN A 243 2.24 9.17 -1.50
C GLN A 243 0.90 8.90 -0.82
N GLU A 244 0.20 7.85 -1.21
CA GLU A 244 -1.05 7.46 -0.55
C GLU A 244 -0.82 7.04 0.92
N ASP A 245 0.28 6.35 1.23
CA ASP A 245 0.61 5.98 2.62
C ASP A 245 0.97 7.20 3.47
N LEU A 246 1.65 8.19 2.90
CA LEU A 246 1.96 9.43 3.57
C LEU A 246 0.69 10.23 3.85
N GLN A 247 -0.23 10.32 2.89
CA GLN A 247 -1.52 10.99 3.07
C GLN A 247 -2.38 10.29 4.12
N ARG A 248 -2.35 8.94 4.21
CA ARG A 248 -3.01 8.21 5.30
C ARG A 248 -2.52 8.61 6.69
N ARG A 249 -1.26 9.03 6.78
CA ARG A 249 -0.60 9.37 8.04
C ARG A 249 -0.56 10.87 8.30
N SER A 250 -0.91 11.71 7.33
CA SER A 250 -0.72 13.17 7.40
C SER A 250 -1.49 13.83 8.55
N SER A 251 -2.59 13.23 9.00
CA SER A 251 -3.34 13.70 10.18
C SER A 251 -2.57 13.54 11.50
N SER A 252 -1.57 12.65 11.53
CA SER A 252 -0.62 12.49 12.64
C SER A 252 0.59 13.42 12.57
N LEU A 253 0.75 14.21 11.49
CA LEU A 253 1.85 15.16 11.35
C LEU A 253 1.39 16.54 11.83
N SER A 254 2.22 17.20 12.65
CA SER A 254 2.07 18.63 12.94
C SER A 254 2.11 19.44 11.64
N SER A 255 1.30 20.49 11.58
CA SER A 255 0.87 21.31 10.43
C SER A 255 1.94 22.02 9.56
N SER A 256 3.20 21.58 9.59
CA SER A 256 4.31 22.13 8.79
C SER A 256 4.99 21.11 7.87
N ALA A 257 4.50 19.88 7.77
CA ALA A 257 5.07 18.89 6.85
C ALA A 257 4.50 19.04 5.44
N SER A 258 5.37 19.10 4.43
CA SER A 258 4.98 19.07 3.02
C SER A 258 4.19 17.80 2.71
N SER A 259 3.10 17.91 1.95
CA SER A 259 2.30 16.78 1.46
C SER A 259 3.05 15.90 0.44
N ASP A 260 4.19 16.38 -0.04
CA ASP A 260 4.95 15.74 -1.11
C ASP A 260 5.97 14.75 -0.55
N VAL A 261 6.05 13.60 -1.21
CA VAL A 261 7.03 12.56 -0.89
C VAL A 261 8.43 13.04 -1.28
N ASN A 262 9.37 12.96 -0.34
CA ASN A 262 10.77 13.27 -0.63
C ASN A 262 11.30 12.35 -1.77
N PRO A 263 11.90 12.91 -2.84
CA PRO A 263 12.41 12.13 -3.97
C PRO A 263 13.35 10.98 -3.60
N LEU A 264 14.12 11.12 -2.51
CA LEU A 264 14.99 10.07 -2.00
C LEU A 264 14.26 8.73 -1.77
N PHE A 265 12.98 8.79 -1.41
CA PHE A 265 12.18 7.61 -1.09
C PHE A 265 11.70 6.82 -2.31
N TYR A 266 11.75 7.38 -3.52
CA TYR A 266 11.33 6.64 -4.73
C TYR A 266 12.37 6.64 -5.86
N LEU A 267 13.38 7.52 -5.81
CA LEU A 267 14.46 7.53 -6.81
C LEU A 267 15.56 6.49 -6.56
N LEU A 268 15.61 5.91 -5.36
CA LEU A 268 16.49 4.77 -5.04
C LEU A 268 15.62 3.50 -4.97
N PRO A 269 15.49 2.72 -6.07
CA PRO A 269 14.73 1.48 -6.09
C PRO A 269 15.02 0.62 -4.88
N VAL A 270 13.96 0.07 -4.26
CA VAL A 270 14.03 -0.87 -3.11
C VAL A 270 14.52 -0.22 -1.80
N LEU A 271 15.68 0.43 -1.79
CA LEU A 271 16.28 1.06 -0.62
C LEU A 271 15.52 2.29 -0.15
N GLY A 272 15.19 3.22 -1.05
CA GLY A 272 14.44 4.43 -0.74
C GLY A 272 13.06 4.12 -0.14
N PRO A 273 12.25 3.25 -0.77
CA PRO A 273 10.96 2.83 -0.22
C PRO A 273 11.08 2.12 1.13
N SER A 274 12.11 1.30 1.34
CA SER A 274 12.36 0.65 2.65
C SER A 274 12.73 1.68 3.73
N LEU A 275 13.56 2.68 3.39
CA LEU A 275 13.91 3.78 4.28
C LEU A 275 12.69 4.65 4.61
N TYR A 276 11.78 4.85 3.65
CA TYR A 276 10.49 5.47 3.91
C TYR A 276 9.70 4.69 4.97
N LEU A 277 9.58 3.36 4.86
CA LEU A 277 8.88 2.56 5.89
C LEU A 277 9.51 2.72 7.28
N LEU A 278 10.85 2.84 7.34
CA LEU A 278 11.57 3.03 8.59
C LEU A 278 11.27 4.40 9.21
N THR A 279 11.15 5.44 8.39
CA THR A 279 11.01 6.84 8.81
C THR A 279 9.57 7.36 8.80
N ARG A 280 8.63 6.65 8.17
CA ARG A 280 7.25 7.10 8.03
C ARG A 280 6.59 7.30 9.41
N PRO A 281 5.72 8.30 9.56
CA PRO A 281 4.95 8.49 10.79
C PRO A 281 4.09 7.28 11.13
N GLU A 282 3.73 7.11 12.41
CA GLU A 282 2.78 6.07 12.78
C GLU A 282 1.37 6.43 12.32
N LEU A 283 0.51 5.42 12.15
CA LEU A 283 -0.92 5.65 11.98
C LEU A 283 -1.52 6.12 13.30
N GLU A 284 -2.59 6.90 13.21
CA GLU A 284 -3.41 7.24 14.38
C GLU A 284 -3.88 5.96 15.10
N GLU A 285 -3.96 6.02 16.43
CA GLU A 285 -4.48 4.93 17.26
C GLU A 285 -5.99 4.71 17.05
#